data_AF-A0AAV9IPW8-F1
#
_entry.id   AF-A0AAV9IPW8-F1
#
_cell.length_a   1.000
_cell.length_b   1.000
_cell.length_c   1.000
_cell.angle_alpha   90.00
_cell.angle_beta   90.00
_cell.angle_gamma   90.00
#
_symmetry.space_group_name_H-M   'P 1'
#
loop_
_entity.id
_entity.type
_entity.pdbx_description
1 polymer ?
#
loop_
_entity_poly.entity_id
_entity_poly.type
_entity_poly.pdbx_seq_one_letter_code
_entity_poly.pdbx_strand_id
1 'polypeptide(L)'
;MEAIRHQQTRSRAPPSSDDAQTCAAGSGQRRAIDKSSPHTIGRRCGATSDAENQPPRSVSSDARTEDEVRELRTQLHTATAECEALRRIVASLQERHNNDLPGAPSSAERPAASPGTGANASTADALKVAQRTREVARAKISEVLESIYYLFGWRLRISGTTYTLESMYAERAEDVIRFERNPRGGFDLVGTDYVNQSLRREVDLLLVQLDSIPAFLAHIQTSLFEQSTAVAGLPPPPPSTAAPPE
;
A
#
# COMPACT_ATOMS: atom_id res chain seq x y z
N MET A 1 6.38 66.65 11.90
CA MET A 1 7.53 66.19 12.69
C MET A 1 7.77 64.74 12.31
N GLU A 2 9.04 64.44 11.98
CA GLU A 2 9.74 63.14 11.96
C GLU A 2 9.04 61.92 11.33
N ALA A 3 9.46 61.34 10.19
CA ALA A 3 10.75 60.82 9.73
C ALA A 3 11.17 59.46 10.36
N ILE A 4 11.79 58.62 9.51
CA ILE A 4 12.66 57.44 9.80
C ILE A 4 11.88 56.10 9.89
N ARG A 5 12.13 55.01 9.13
CA ARG A 5 13.40 54.43 8.65
C ARG A 5 13.20 53.48 7.45
N HIS A 6 14.19 53.48 6.57
CA HIS A 6 14.49 52.50 5.52
C HIS A 6 14.75 51.07 6.06
N GLN A 7 14.51 50.04 5.22
CA GLN A 7 15.61 49.24 4.64
C GLN A 7 15.16 48.29 3.51
N GLN A 8 15.95 48.33 2.43
CA GLN A 8 16.03 47.35 1.33
C GLN A 8 16.93 46.18 1.75
N THR A 9 16.66 44.95 1.27
CA THR A 9 17.71 44.00 0.85
C THR A 9 17.21 42.94 -0.16
N ARG A 10 17.68 43.12 -1.41
CA ARG A 10 18.28 42.12 -2.32
C ARG A 10 17.64 40.73 -2.56
N SER A 11 17.09 40.61 -3.76
CA SER A 11 17.39 39.62 -4.82
C SER A 11 18.46 38.55 -4.55
N ARG A 12 18.12 37.27 -4.78
CA ARG A 12 19.05 36.26 -5.32
C ARG A 12 18.30 35.12 -6.05
N ALA A 13 18.67 34.93 -7.31
CA ALA A 13 18.25 33.89 -8.25
C ALA A 13 18.90 32.52 -7.94
N PRO A 14 18.50 31.41 -8.60
CA PRO A 14 18.92 30.04 -8.28
C PRO A 14 20.24 29.68 -8.98
N PRO A 15 21.00 28.67 -8.49
CA PRO A 15 22.07 28.08 -9.28
C PRO A 15 21.56 26.92 -10.14
N SER A 16 21.93 27.00 -11.41
CA SER A 16 21.82 25.99 -12.46
C SER A 16 22.92 24.93 -12.37
N SER A 17 22.66 23.83 -13.08
CA SER A 17 23.54 22.72 -13.45
C SER A 17 24.91 23.11 -13.98
N ASP A 18 25.89 22.29 -13.63
CA ASP A 18 26.86 21.62 -14.51
C ASP A 18 28.19 21.45 -13.76
N ASP A 19 28.59 20.20 -13.53
CA ASP A 19 29.96 19.80 -13.86
C ASP A 19 30.10 18.29 -13.90
N ALA A 20 30.77 17.88 -14.97
CA ALA A 20 30.99 16.54 -15.44
C ALA A 20 32.12 15.84 -14.66
N GLN A 21 31.97 14.52 -14.53
CA GLN A 21 32.95 13.53 -14.99
C GLN A 21 34.40 13.63 -14.47
N THR A 22 34.82 12.63 -13.68
CA THR A 22 36.20 12.12 -13.71
C THR A 22 36.25 10.62 -13.33
N CYS A 23 37.04 9.90 -14.10
CA CYS A 23 37.32 8.47 -14.13
C CYS A 23 38.24 7.99 -12.98
N ALA A 24 38.10 6.71 -12.58
CA ALA A 24 39.19 5.77 -12.23
C ALA A 24 38.54 4.41 -11.86
N ALA A 25 38.58 3.36 -12.68
CA ALA A 25 39.72 2.48 -12.97
C ALA A 25 40.41 1.95 -11.69
N GLY A 26 39.93 0.80 -11.19
CA GLY A 26 40.52 0.03 -10.11
C GLY A 26 40.51 -1.46 -10.46
N SER A 27 41.58 -1.89 -11.11
CA SER A 27 41.91 -3.26 -11.49
C SER A 27 42.37 -4.10 -10.28
N GLY A 28 42.02 -5.40 -10.29
CA GLY A 28 42.83 -6.46 -9.70
C GLY A 28 42.32 -7.07 -8.40
N GLN A 29 41.92 -8.34 -8.45
CA GLN A 29 42.75 -9.42 -7.91
C GLN A 29 42.19 -10.78 -8.35
N ARG A 30 42.94 -11.45 -9.22
CA ARG A 30 42.78 -12.87 -9.54
C ARG A 30 43.15 -13.70 -8.30
N ARG A 31 42.34 -14.71 -7.95
CA ARG A 31 42.81 -15.86 -7.15
C ARG A 31 42.68 -17.12 -7.98
N ALA A 32 43.82 -17.65 -8.40
CA ALA A 32 43.99 -19.01 -8.89
C ALA A 32 45.35 -19.51 -8.37
N ILE A 33 45.31 -20.53 -7.50
CA ILE A 33 46.39 -21.47 -7.12
C ILE A 33 45.59 -22.66 -6.55
N ASP A 34 45.37 -23.80 -7.20
CA ASP A 34 46.22 -24.84 -7.82
C ASP A 34 46.92 -25.80 -6.83
N LYS A 35 46.79 -27.10 -7.16
CA LYS A 35 47.52 -28.32 -6.70
C LYS A 35 47.14 -28.83 -5.31
N SER A 36 46.98 -30.12 -5.01
CA SER A 36 47.20 -31.43 -5.68
C SER A 36 46.88 -32.50 -4.60
N SER A 37 46.11 -33.57 -4.84
CA SER A 37 46.52 -34.93 -5.28
C SER A 37 45.75 -35.98 -4.42
N PRO A 38 45.76 -37.31 -4.68
CA PRO A 38 45.60 -38.05 -5.94
C PRO A 38 44.73 -39.35 -5.81
N HIS A 39 44.59 -40.10 -6.93
CA HIS A 39 44.50 -41.57 -7.03
C HIS A 39 43.16 -42.27 -6.62
N THR A 40 42.50 -43.19 -7.36
CA THR A 40 42.87 -44.15 -8.43
C THR A 40 41.63 -44.84 -9.05
N ILE A 41 41.77 -45.42 -10.27
CA ILE A 41 41.03 -46.55 -10.92
C ILE A 41 39.60 -46.26 -11.44
N GLY A 42 39.21 -46.55 -12.69
CA GLY A 42 39.81 -47.40 -13.71
C GLY A 42 39.15 -47.31 -15.09
N ARG A 43 39.87 -47.91 -16.04
CA ARG A 43 39.63 -48.00 -17.47
C ARG A 43 38.34 -48.76 -17.82
N ARG A 44 37.69 -48.37 -18.94
CA ARG A 44 37.57 -49.27 -20.10
C ARG A 44 37.28 -48.49 -21.39
N CYS A 45 38.04 -48.83 -22.43
CA CYS A 45 37.94 -48.35 -23.80
C CYS A 45 36.67 -48.84 -24.51
N GLY A 46 36.27 -48.10 -25.54
CA GLY A 46 35.37 -48.55 -26.61
C GLY A 46 35.19 -47.42 -27.62
N ALA A 47 36.06 -47.39 -28.63
CA ALA A 47 35.92 -46.53 -29.80
C ALA A 47 35.03 -47.24 -30.83
N THR A 48 34.14 -46.50 -31.50
CA THR A 48 33.93 -46.57 -32.97
C THR A 48 33.19 -45.33 -33.45
N SER A 49 33.64 -44.86 -34.60
CA SER A 49 33.08 -43.90 -35.55
C SER A 49 31.57 -44.05 -35.79
N ASP A 50 30.86 -42.96 -36.04
CA ASP A 50 30.60 -42.46 -37.40
C ASP A 50 29.83 -41.15 -37.36
N ALA A 51 30.24 -40.25 -38.25
CA ALA A 51 29.66 -38.94 -38.44
C ALA A 51 28.41 -39.06 -39.32
N GLU A 52 27.25 -38.65 -38.82
CA GLU A 52 26.14 -38.24 -39.67
C GLU A 52 25.70 -36.83 -39.29
N ASN A 53 25.95 -35.94 -40.24
CA ASN A 53 25.75 -34.50 -40.17
C ASN A 53 24.26 -34.18 -40.30
N GLN A 54 23.61 -33.78 -39.22
CA GLN A 54 22.24 -33.26 -39.23
C GLN A 54 22.22 -31.94 -38.44
N PRO A 55 21.81 -30.80 -39.03
CA PRO A 55 21.79 -29.53 -38.30
C PRO A 55 20.67 -29.54 -37.25
N PRO A 56 20.91 -29.01 -36.03
CA PRO A 56 19.86 -28.87 -35.04
C PRO A 56 18.87 -27.79 -35.49
N ARG A 57 17.60 -28.15 -35.63
CA ARG A 57 16.50 -27.19 -35.78
C ARG A 57 16.39 -26.38 -34.49
N SER A 58 16.88 -25.14 -34.52
CA SER A 58 16.66 -24.13 -33.49
C SER A 58 15.24 -23.57 -33.61
N VAL A 59 14.28 -24.23 -32.96
CA VAL A 59 12.90 -23.73 -32.80
C VAL A 59 12.60 -23.65 -31.30
N SER A 60 12.91 -22.51 -30.67
CA SER A 60 12.26 -22.15 -29.39
C SER A 60 12.46 -20.71 -28.90
N SER A 61 13.32 -19.88 -29.51
CA SER A 61 13.57 -18.50 -29.03
C SER A 61 12.66 -17.46 -29.67
N ASP A 62 12.55 -17.46 -30.99
CA ASP A 62 11.83 -16.42 -31.74
C ASP A 62 10.31 -16.49 -31.52
N ALA A 63 9.75 -17.68 -31.32
CA ALA A 63 8.32 -17.88 -31.10
C ALA A 63 7.82 -17.18 -29.82
N ARG A 64 8.63 -17.15 -28.74
CA ARG A 64 8.24 -16.47 -27.49
C ARG A 64 8.20 -14.96 -27.66
N THR A 65 9.14 -14.40 -28.44
CA THR A 65 9.16 -12.97 -28.75
C THR A 65 8.05 -12.57 -29.73
N GLU A 66 7.69 -13.44 -30.68
CA GLU A 66 6.58 -13.19 -31.61
C GLU A 66 5.22 -13.24 -30.93
N ASP A 67 5.03 -14.14 -29.96
CA ASP A 67 3.80 -14.21 -29.16
C ASP A 67 3.67 -12.97 -28.25
N GLU A 68 4.77 -12.49 -27.65
CA GLU A 68 4.77 -11.23 -26.88
C GLU A 68 4.48 -10.01 -27.77
N VAL A 69 5.03 -9.97 -28.98
CA VAL A 69 4.72 -8.91 -29.96
C VAL A 69 3.26 -8.99 -30.44
N ARG A 70 2.69 -10.19 -30.59
CA ARG A 70 1.28 -10.39 -30.94
C ARG A 70 0.36 -9.91 -29.81
N GLU A 71 0.72 -10.22 -28.57
CA GLU A 71 0.00 -9.77 -27.38
C GLU A 71 0.03 -8.24 -27.27
N LEU A 72 1.21 -7.61 -27.40
CA LEU A 72 1.36 -6.16 -27.38
C LEU A 72 0.57 -5.46 -28.50
N ARG A 73 0.53 -6.04 -29.70
CA ARG A 73 -0.31 -5.52 -30.81
C ARG A 73 -1.80 -5.60 -30.48
N THR A 74 -2.22 -6.67 -29.81
CA THR A 74 -3.61 -6.85 -29.39
C THR A 74 -3.98 -5.82 -28.32
N GLN A 75 -3.10 -5.61 -27.33
CA GLN A 75 -3.29 -4.60 -26.29
C GLN A 75 -3.34 -3.18 -26.87
N LEU A 76 -2.47 -2.87 -27.83
CA LEU A 76 -2.46 -1.57 -28.50
C LEU A 76 -3.74 -1.35 -29.30
N HIS A 77 -4.23 -2.37 -30.01
CA HIS A 77 -5.49 -2.28 -30.74
C HIS A 77 -6.68 -2.02 -29.80
N THR A 78 -6.77 -2.74 -28.68
CA THR A 78 -7.81 -2.53 -27.67
C THR A 78 -7.73 -1.12 -27.07
N ALA A 79 -6.54 -0.68 -26.67
CA ALA A 79 -6.33 0.66 -26.12
C ALA A 79 -6.71 1.76 -27.10
N THR A 80 -6.41 1.59 -28.41
CA THR A 80 -6.82 2.55 -29.44
C THR A 80 -8.34 2.60 -29.61
N ALA A 81 -9.03 1.46 -29.61
CA ALA A 81 -10.48 1.39 -29.72
C ALA A 81 -11.18 2.05 -28.51
N GLU A 82 -10.66 1.84 -27.31
CA GLU A 82 -11.15 2.48 -26.09
C GLU A 82 -10.94 4.00 -26.12
N CYS A 83 -9.76 4.46 -26.55
CA CYS A 83 -9.48 5.89 -26.69
C CYS A 83 -10.43 6.55 -27.70
N GLU A 84 -10.76 5.90 -28.82
CA GLU A 84 -11.71 6.41 -29.80
C GLU A 84 -13.14 6.43 -29.28
N ALA A 85 -13.55 5.42 -28.51
CA ALA A 85 -14.85 5.39 -27.85
C ALA A 85 -15.00 6.53 -26.83
N LEU A 86 -13.97 6.75 -26.00
CA LEU A 86 -13.93 7.85 -25.04
C LEU A 86 -13.95 9.21 -25.74
N ARG A 87 -13.20 9.37 -26.84
CA ARG A 87 -13.24 10.61 -27.64
C ARG A 87 -14.62 10.88 -28.22
N ARG A 88 -15.35 9.85 -28.71
CA ARG A 88 -16.74 9.99 -29.17
C ARG A 88 -17.69 10.42 -28.05
N ILE A 89 -17.54 9.82 -26.86
CA ILE A 89 -18.35 10.18 -25.69
C ILE A 89 -18.07 11.63 -25.28
N VAL A 90 -16.81 12.02 -25.18
CA VAL A 90 -16.41 13.40 -24.86
C VAL A 90 -16.96 14.39 -25.88
N ALA A 91 -16.89 14.10 -27.18
CA ALA A 91 -17.49 14.94 -28.21
C ALA A 91 -19.00 15.10 -28.02
N SER A 92 -19.73 14.00 -27.73
CA SER A 92 -21.18 14.06 -27.47
C SER A 92 -21.56 14.83 -26.20
N LEU A 93 -20.66 14.86 -25.21
CA LEU A 93 -20.85 15.60 -23.96
C LEU A 93 -20.50 17.07 -24.15
N GLN A 94 -19.46 17.37 -24.93
CA GLN A 94 -19.09 18.73 -25.30
C GLN A 94 -20.16 19.38 -26.19
N GLU A 95 -20.75 18.64 -27.13
CA GLU A 95 -21.87 19.12 -27.95
C GLU A 95 -23.10 19.43 -27.11
N ARG A 96 -23.44 18.57 -26.13
CA ARG A 96 -24.50 18.86 -25.16
C ARG A 96 -24.18 20.11 -24.33
N HIS A 97 -22.95 20.21 -23.82
CA HIS A 97 -22.52 21.35 -23.02
C HIS A 97 -22.50 22.67 -23.81
N ASN A 98 -22.11 22.65 -25.09
CA ASN A 98 -22.13 23.83 -25.96
C ASN A 98 -23.56 24.27 -26.31
N ASN A 99 -24.52 23.35 -26.38
CA ASN A 99 -25.94 23.70 -26.54
C ASN A 99 -26.57 24.29 -25.25
N ASP A 100 -25.96 24.07 -24.08
CA ASP A 100 -26.45 24.54 -22.78
C ASP A 100 -25.84 25.90 -22.33
N LEU A 101 -24.86 26.46 -23.05
CA LEU A 101 -24.31 27.80 -22.77
C LEU A 101 -25.06 28.91 -23.54
N PRO A 102 -25.48 30.03 -22.90
CA PRO A 102 -26.28 31.05 -23.58
C PRO A 102 -25.38 32.03 -24.35
N GLY A 103 -25.30 31.84 -25.66
CA GLY A 103 -24.77 32.81 -26.62
C GLY A 103 -25.72 32.95 -27.81
N ALA A 104 -26.59 33.96 -27.77
CA ALA A 104 -27.71 34.25 -28.69
C ALA A 104 -27.35 34.44 -30.19
N PRO A 105 -28.32 34.66 -31.11
CA PRO A 105 -29.66 34.07 -31.26
C PRO A 105 -29.87 33.52 -32.70
N SER A 106 -30.65 32.46 -32.86
CA SER A 106 -31.38 32.27 -34.13
C SER A 106 -32.75 31.67 -33.86
N SER A 107 -33.76 32.44 -34.25
CA SER A 107 -35.18 32.18 -34.11
C SER A 107 -35.57 30.89 -34.82
N ALA A 108 -36.10 29.93 -34.06
CA ALA A 108 -37.10 28.99 -34.55
C ALA A 108 -37.90 28.46 -33.36
N GLU A 109 -39.19 28.76 -33.37
CA GLU A 109 -40.20 28.27 -32.44
C GLU A 109 -40.09 26.77 -32.16
N ARG A 110 -40.09 26.39 -30.88
CA ARG A 110 -40.70 25.14 -30.43
C ARG A 110 -41.60 25.42 -29.21
N PRO A 111 -42.80 24.82 -29.17
CA PRO A 111 -43.77 25.08 -28.13
C PRO A 111 -43.26 24.55 -26.79
N ALA A 112 -43.51 25.33 -25.74
CA ALA A 112 -43.26 24.97 -24.35
C ALA A 112 -43.99 23.68 -23.98
N ALA A 113 -43.29 22.56 -24.04
CA ALA A 113 -43.60 21.38 -23.25
C ALA A 113 -42.74 21.46 -22.00
N SER A 114 -43.38 21.65 -20.85
CA SER A 114 -42.76 21.48 -19.52
C SER A 114 -42.32 20.02 -19.34
N PRO A 115 -41.06 19.77 -18.95
CA PRO A 115 -40.81 18.76 -17.93
C PRO A 115 -39.70 19.23 -16.97
N GLY A 116 -39.99 20.19 -16.10
CA GLY A 116 -39.00 20.75 -15.17
C GLY A 116 -39.02 20.21 -13.74
N THR A 117 -40.02 19.41 -13.36
CA THR A 117 -40.26 19.09 -11.92
C THR A 117 -39.88 17.65 -11.53
N GLY A 118 -39.55 16.77 -12.49
CA GLY A 118 -39.25 15.35 -12.22
C GLY A 118 -37.79 15.03 -11.90
N ALA A 119 -36.83 15.75 -12.49
CA ALA A 119 -35.40 15.42 -12.36
C ALA A 119 -34.84 15.77 -10.97
N ASN A 120 -35.30 16.87 -10.37
CA ASN A 120 -34.74 17.41 -9.13
C ASN A 120 -35.16 16.60 -7.89
N ALA A 121 -36.39 16.04 -7.90
CA ALA A 121 -36.88 15.16 -6.85
C ALA A 121 -36.09 13.85 -6.81
N SER A 122 -35.82 13.25 -7.98
CA SER A 122 -35.04 12.02 -8.07
C SER A 122 -33.60 12.17 -7.57
N THR A 123 -32.95 13.30 -7.88
CA THR A 123 -31.60 13.60 -7.39
C THR A 123 -31.59 13.89 -5.89
N ALA A 124 -32.57 14.65 -5.38
CA ALA A 124 -32.69 14.93 -3.95
C ALA A 124 -32.94 13.66 -3.14
N ASP A 125 -33.78 12.74 -3.64
CA ASP A 125 -34.04 11.47 -2.98
C ASP A 125 -32.83 10.52 -3.07
N ALA A 126 -32.10 10.52 -4.18
CA ALA A 126 -30.82 9.81 -4.30
C ALA A 126 -29.77 10.32 -3.29
N LEU A 127 -29.69 11.64 -3.07
CA LEU A 127 -28.81 12.24 -2.06
C LEU A 127 -29.19 11.83 -0.63
N LYS A 128 -30.50 11.81 -0.31
CA LYS A 128 -30.99 11.34 1.01
C LYS A 128 -30.69 9.86 1.21
N VAL A 129 -30.85 9.03 0.18
CA VAL A 129 -30.49 7.61 0.25
C VAL A 129 -28.98 7.46 0.47
N ALA A 130 -28.14 8.14 -0.30
CA ALA A 130 -26.69 8.12 -0.14
C ALA A 130 -26.24 8.63 1.25
N GLN A 131 -26.96 9.59 1.83
CA GLN A 131 -26.73 10.03 3.20
C GLN A 131 -27.06 8.93 4.22
N ARG A 132 -28.26 8.35 4.15
CA ARG A 132 -28.68 7.26 5.04
C ARG A 132 -27.76 6.05 4.94
N THR A 133 -27.34 5.67 3.73
CA THR A 133 -26.38 4.58 3.52
C THR A 133 -25.03 4.87 4.19
N ARG A 134 -24.52 6.11 4.11
CA ARG A 134 -23.29 6.52 4.80
C ARG A 134 -23.45 6.47 6.32
N GLU A 135 -24.59 6.90 6.84
CA GLU A 135 -24.88 6.87 8.28
C GLU A 135 -24.94 5.43 8.81
N VAL A 136 -25.65 4.55 8.10
CA VAL A 136 -25.73 3.12 8.45
C VAL A 136 -24.35 2.46 8.34
N ALA A 137 -23.58 2.73 7.28
CA ALA A 137 -22.23 2.19 7.12
C ALA A 137 -21.30 2.64 8.25
N ARG A 138 -21.34 3.93 8.63
CA ARG A 138 -20.56 4.45 9.76
C ARG A 138 -20.95 3.78 11.07
N ALA A 139 -22.25 3.63 11.35
CA ALA A 139 -22.72 2.96 12.56
C ALA A 139 -22.22 1.51 12.63
N LYS A 140 -22.28 0.77 11.52
CA LYS A 140 -21.79 -0.61 11.45
C LYS A 140 -20.27 -0.72 11.55
N ILE A 141 -19.52 0.20 10.96
CA ILE A 141 -18.07 0.25 11.14
C ILE A 141 -17.73 0.50 12.61
N SER A 142 -18.39 1.44 13.27
CA SER A 142 -18.17 1.71 14.70
C SER A 142 -18.48 0.51 15.58
N GLU A 143 -19.60 -0.19 15.32
CA GLU A 143 -19.98 -1.42 16.05
C GLU A 143 -18.90 -2.52 15.91
N VAL A 144 -18.34 -2.70 14.71
CA VAL A 144 -17.25 -3.66 14.48
C VAL A 144 -15.96 -3.22 15.16
N LEU A 145 -15.58 -1.94 15.08
CA LEU A 145 -14.37 -1.42 15.72
C LEU A 145 -14.46 -1.50 17.25
N GLU A 146 -15.64 -1.27 17.81
CA GLU A 146 -15.90 -1.45 19.24
C GLU A 146 -15.81 -2.93 19.64
N SER A 147 -16.36 -3.82 18.83
CA SER A 147 -16.22 -5.28 19.04
C SER A 147 -14.75 -5.71 19.01
N ILE A 148 -13.94 -5.18 18.08
CA ILE A 148 -12.51 -5.46 18.01
C ILE A 148 -11.80 -5.00 19.29
N TYR A 149 -12.18 -3.82 19.81
CA TYR A 149 -11.62 -3.30 21.05
C TYR A 149 -11.91 -4.22 22.24
N TYR A 150 -13.14 -4.71 22.41
CA TYR A 150 -13.46 -5.60 23.53
C TYR A 150 -12.94 -7.03 23.37
N LEU A 151 -12.89 -7.56 22.14
CA LEU A 151 -12.48 -8.94 21.88
C LEU A 151 -10.96 -9.12 21.82
N PHE A 152 -10.26 -8.17 21.21
CA PHE A 152 -8.81 -8.26 21.00
C PHE A 152 -8.02 -7.26 21.84
N GLY A 153 -8.71 -6.30 22.48
CA GLY A 153 -8.07 -5.28 23.31
C GLY A 153 -7.31 -4.22 22.52
N TRP A 154 -7.65 -4.02 21.23
CA TRP A 154 -7.04 -3.03 20.35
C TRP A 154 -8.05 -2.02 19.85
N ARG A 155 -7.82 -0.74 20.10
CA ARG A 155 -8.60 0.35 19.51
C ARG A 155 -7.97 0.71 18.17
N LEU A 156 -8.70 0.42 17.10
CA LEU A 156 -8.26 0.66 15.73
C LEU A 156 -8.79 2.01 15.21
N ARG A 157 -7.89 2.90 14.80
CA ARG A 157 -8.20 4.16 14.10
C ARG A 157 -7.64 4.12 12.68
N ILE A 158 -8.48 4.43 11.70
CA ILE A 158 -8.14 4.37 10.28
C ILE A 158 -8.18 5.78 9.69
N SER A 159 -7.07 6.20 9.09
CA SER A 159 -6.91 7.51 8.45
C SER A 159 -6.25 7.33 7.09
N GLY A 160 -7.05 7.23 6.02
CA GLY A 160 -6.53 6.96 4.67
C GLY A 160 -5.94 5.55 4.56
N THR A 161 -4.64 5.46 4.30
CA THR A 161 -3.87 4.21 4.25
C THR A 161 -3.23 3.84 5.60
N THR A 162 -3.39 4.70 6.61
CA THR A 162 -2.75 4.54 7.91
C THR A 162 -3.69 3.95 8.94
N TYR A 163 -3.22 2.92 9.64
CA TYR A 163 -3.93 2.17 10.66
C TYR A 163 -3.18 2.35 11.98
N THR A 164 -3.82 3.00 12.94
CA THR A 164 -3.25 3.23 14.28
C THR A 164 -3.96 2.33 15.28
N LEU A 165 -3.16 1.58 16.03
CA LEU A 165 -3.58 0.65 17.06
C LEU A 165 -3.17 1.21 18.42
N GLU A 166 -4.14 1.38 19.30
CA GLU A 166 -3.94 1.75 20.70
C GLU A 166 -4.33 0.53 21.55
N SER A 167 -3.44 0.06 22.42
CA SER A 167 -3.76 -1.07 23.30
C SER A 167 -4.72 -0.63 24.42
N MET A 168 -5.62 -1.52 24.82
CA MET A 168 -6.45 -1.38 26.02
C MET A 168 -5.61 -1.26 27.30
N TYR A 169 -4.38 -1.79 27.29
CA TYR A 169 -3.45 -1.80 28.42
C TYR A 169 -2.30 -0.81 28.24
N ALA A 170 -2.40 0.13 27.30
CA ALA A 170 -1.37 1.14 27.08
C ALA A 170 -1.16 1.99 28.34
N GLU A 171 0.09 2.14 28.76
CA GLU A 171 0.45 2.96 29.94
C GLU A 171 0.31 4.46 29.63
N ARG A 172 0.63 4.85 28.39
CA ARG A 172 0.55 6.24 27.91
C ARG A 172 -0.35 6.35 26.70
N ALA A 173 -1.05 7.47 26.58
CA ALA A 173 -1.91 7.74 25.43
C ALA A 173 -1.13 7.88 24.12
N GLU A 174 0.18 8.15 24.21
CA GLU A 174 1.08 8.27 23.05
C GLU A 174 1.63 6.91 22.57
N ASP A 175 1.46 5.84 23.36
CA ASP A 175 2.01 4.52 23.07
C ASP A 175 1.13 3.81 22.02
N VAL A 176 1.35 4.19 20.76
CA VAL A 176 0.57 3.72 19.62
C VAL A 176 1.45 2.99 18.62
N ILE A 177 0.88 1.95 18.02
CA ILE A 177 1.49 1.19 16.93
C ILE A 177 0.80 1.61 15.63
N ARG A 178 1.59 1.97 14.62
CA ARG A 178 1.05 2.47 13.36
C ARG A 178 1.52 1.61 12.20
N PHE A 179 0.58 1.17 11.39
CA PHE A 179 0.85 0.48 10.13
C PHE A 179 0.36 1.32 8.96
N GLU A 180 1.06 1.26 7.85
CA GLU A 180 0.65 1.85 6.58
C GLU A 180 0.38 0.74 5.57
N ARG A 181 -0.74 0.84 4.85
CA ARG A 181 -1.08 -0.13 3.82
C ARG A 181 -0.26 0.14 2.56
N ASN A 182 0.56 -0.82 2.18
CA ASN A 182 1.39 -0.78 0.98
C ASN A 182 0.51 -0.92 -0.28
N PRO A 183 0.85 -0.27 -1.40
CA PRO A 183 0.23 -0.50 -2.71
C PRO A 183 0.14 -1.99 -3.14
N ARG A 184 1.07 -2.82 -2.67
CA ARG A 184 1.08 -4.28 -2.91
C ARG A 184 0.06 -5.07 -2.09
N GLY A 185 -0.70 -4.41 -1.21
CA GLY A 185 -1.75 -5.01 -0.40
C GLY A 185 -1.33 -5.46 1.00
N GLY A 186 -0.05 -5.34 1.36
CA GLY A 186 0.49 -5.62 2.70
C GLY A 186 0.46 -4.42 3.65
N PHE A 187 1.07 -4.58 4.82
CA PHE A 187 1.18 -3.53 5.85
C PHE A 187 2.64 -3.35 6.25
N ASP A 188 3.10 -2.10 6.23
CA ASP A 188 4.44 -1.69 6.67
C ASP A 188 4.34 -0.99 8.03
N LEU A 189 5.21 -1.36 8.97
CA LEU A 189 5.23 -0.72 10.29
C LEU A 189 5.86 0.67 10.18
N VAL A 190 5.12 1.69 10.63
CA VAL A 190 5.61 3.07 10.70
C VAL A 190 6.32 3.25 12.03
N GLY A 191 7.57 3.72 12.00
CA GLY A 191 8.37 3.97 13.19
C GLY A 191 7.74 5.06 14.07
N THR A 192 7.15 4.66 15.19
CA THR A 192 6.74 5.55 16.28
C THR A 192 7.77 5.50 17.40
N ASP A 193 7.78 6.49 18.30
CA ASP A 193 8.71 6.49 19.44
C ASP A 193 8.55 5.23 20.30
N TYR A 194 7.32 4.81 20.55
CA TYR A 194 7.00 3.59 21.28
C TYR A 194 7.58 2.33 20.61
N VAL A 195 7.38 2.18 19.29
CA VAL A 195 7.95 1.06 18.53
C VAL A 195 9.48 1.08 18.57
N ASN A 196 10.06 2.26 18.39
CA ASN A 196 11.51 2.44 18.31
C ASN A 196 12.22 2.32 19.65
N GLN A 197 11.56 2.52 20.78
CA GLN A 197 12.20 2.48 22.10
C GLN A 197 11.87 1.21 22.86
N SER A 198 10.60 0.77 22.80
CA SER A 198 10.07 -0.26 23.68
C SER A 198 9.83 -1.60 22.99
N LEU A 199 9.68 -1.62 21.66
CA LEU A 199 9.26 -2.83 20.92
C LEU A 199 10.28 -3.33 19.89
N ARG A 200 11.53 -2.82 19.92
CA ARG A 200 12.54 -3.17 18.91
C ARG A 200 12.76 -4.68 18.78
N ARG A 201 12.85 -5.36 19.92
CA ARG A 201 13.12 -6.81 19.96
C ARG A 201 11.96 -7.60 19.36
N GLU A 202 10.74 -7.19 19.69
CA GLU A 202 9.50 -7.80 19.25
C GLU A 202 9.30 -7.57 17.75
N VAL A 203 9.65 -6.40 17.23
CA VAL A 203 9.66 -6.11 15.79
C VAL A 203 10.64 -7.02 15.05
N ASP A 204 11.89 -7.09 15.51
CA ASP A 204 12.92 -7.91 14.86
C ASP A 204 12.54 -9.40 14.84
N LEU A 205 12.00 -9.91 15.95
CA LEU A 205 11.61 -11.32 16.04
C LEU A 205 10.31 -11.60 15.27
N LEU A 206 9.23 -10.87 15.57
CA LEU A 206 7.87 -11.26 15.18
C LEU A 206 7.49 -10.71 13.81
N LEU A 207 8.03 -9.56 13.41
CA LEU A 207 7.76 -8.97 12.10
C LEU A 207 8.86 -9.25 11.09
N VAL A 208 10.14 -9.21 11.47
CA VAL A 208 11.23 -9.43 10.51
C VAL A 208 11.55 -10.93 10.34
N GLN A 209 11.67 -11.69 11.41
CA GLN A 209 12.01 -13.12 11.31
C GLN A 209 10.79 -14.02 11.06
N LEU A 210 9.67 -13.76 11.73
CA LEU A 210 8.45 -14.59 11.62
C LEU A 210 7.42 -14.05 10.63
N ASP A 211 7.55 -12.80 10.17
CA ASP A 211 6.63 -12.15 9.22
C ASP A 211 5.15 -12.27 9.64
N SER A 212 4.86 -12.04 10.93
CA SER A 212 3.53 -12.27 11.50
C SER A 212 3.07 -11.12 12.38
N ILE A 213 2.27 -10.23 11.80
CA ILE A 213 1.57 -9.16 12.52
C ILE A 213 0.64 -9.72 13.63
N PRO A 214 -0.14 -10.79 13.41
CA PRO A 214 -0.97 -11.35 14.47
C PRO A 214 -0.16 -11.84 15.68
N ALA A 215 0.99 -12.50 15.44
CA ALA A 215 1.86 -12.94 16.53
C ALA A 215 2.47 -11.74 17.28
N PHE A 216 2.89 -10.71 16.55
CA PHE A 216 3.40 -9.45 17.11
C PHE A 216 2.39 -8.78 18.05
N LEU A 217 1.16 -8.56 17.58
CA LEU A 217 0.11 -7.91 18.37
C LEU A 217 -0.31 -8.75 19.57
N ALA A 218 -0.42 -10.08 19.42
CA ALA A 218 -0.75 -10.96 20.54
C ALA A 218 0.33 -10.91 21.65
N HIS A 219 1.60 -10.96 21.26
CA HIS A 219 2.71 -10.91 22.22
C HIS A 219 2.73 -9.60 23.02
N ILE A 220 2.56 -8.46 22.34
CA ILE A 220 2.51 -7.15 23.00
C ILE A 220 1.34 -7.09 23.97
N GLN A 221 0.16 -7.55 23.54
CA GLN A 221 -1.03 -7.49 24.37
C GLN A 221 -0.87 -8.31 25.66
N THR A 222 -0.30 -9.52 25.56
CA THR A 222 0.00 -10.35 26.73
C THR A 222 1.01 -9.66 27.64
N SER A 223 2.08 -9.08 27.08
CA SER A 223 3.11 -8.40 27.89
C SER A 223 2.56 -7.17 28.62
N LEU A 224 1.77 -6.32 27.96
CA LEU A 224 1.13 -5.16 28.58
C LEU A 224 0.11 -5.57 29.64
N PHE A 225 -0.64 -6.64 29.39
CA PHE A 225 -1.56 -7.19 30.38
C PHE A 225 -0.84 -7.67 31.64
N GLU A 226 0.25 -8.44 31.50
CA GLU A 226 1.08 -8.91 32.61
C GLU A 226 1.63 -7.73 33.43
N GLN A 227 2.11 -6.68 32.76
CA GLN A 227 2.60 -5.47 33.44
C GLN A 227 1.47 -4.75 34.18
N SER A 228 0.31 -4.58 33.55
CA SER A 228 -0.86 -3.93 34.16
C SER A 228 -1.39 -4.68 35.38
N THR A 229 -1.35 -6.01 35.36
CA THR A 229 -1.86 -6.86 36.45
C THR A 229 -0.85 -7.08 37.57
N ALA A 230 0.45 -7.10 37.26
CA ALA A 230 1.51 -7.15 38.26
C ALA A 230 1.54 -5.88 39.13
N VAL A 231 1.27 -4.70 38.56
CA VAL A 231 1.20 -3.43 39.28
C VAL A 231 -0.09 -3.31 40.12
N ALA A 232 -1.19 -3.93 39.69
CA ALA A 232 -2.49 -3.85 40.36
C ALA A 232 -2.63 -4.76 41.60
N GLY A 233 -1.59 -5.52 41.97
CA GLY A 233 -1.49 -6.23 43.26
C GLY A 233 -2.78 -6.97 43.66
N LEU A 234 -3.04 -8.12 43.04
CA LEU A 234 -4.12 -9.00 43.47
C LEU A 234 -3.97 -9.27 44.99
N PRO A 235 -4.91 -8.89 45.86
CA PRO A 235 -4.84 -9.28 47.26
C PRO A 235 -4.88 -10.82 47.35
N PRO A 236 -4.11 -11.44 48.26
CA PRO A 236 -4.14 -12.89 48.41
C PRO A 236 -5.58 -13.34 48.68
N PRO A 237 -6.03 -14.46 48.08
CA PRO A 237 -7.36 -14.98 48.35
C PRO A 237 -7.53 -15.16 49.86
N PRO A 238 -8.68 -14.74 50.45
CA PRO A 238 -8.91 -14.95 51.88
C PRO A 238 -8.72 -16.44 52.19
N PRO A 239 -8.12 -16.79 53.34
CA PRO A 239 -7.96 -18.19 53.72
C PRO A 239 -9.34 -18.83 53.67
N SER A 240 -9.44 -19.94 52.93
CA SER A 240 -10.64 -20.76 52.82
C SER A 240 -11.10 -21.10 54.23
N THR A 241 -12.11 -20.38 54.72
CA THR A 241 -12.75 -20.67 55.99
C THR A 241 -13.23 -22.11 55.92
N ALA A 242 -12.57 -22.97 56.68
CA ALA A 242 -12.97 -24.33 56.89
C ALA A 242 -14.46 -24.32 57.25
N ALA A 243 -15.25 -25.08 56.47
CA ALA A 243 -16.63 -25.37 56.81
C ALA A 243 -16.68 -25.89 58.26
N PRO A 244 -17.57 -25.39 59.12
CA PRO A 244 -17.73 -25.95 60.44
C PRO A 244 -18.29 -27.37 60.31
N PRO A 245 -17.79 -28.34 61.10
CA PRO A 245 -18.41 -29.67 61.17
C PRO A 245 -19.82 -29.56 61.77
N GLU A 246 -20.75 -30.32 61.20
CA GLU A 246 -22.11 -30.55 61.72
C GLU A 246 -22.10 -31.18 63.12
#